data_AF-A0A2G6GEX8-F1
#
_entry.id   AF-A0A2G6GEX8-F1
#
_cell.length_a   1.000
_cell.length_b   1.000
_cell.length_c   1.000
_cell.angle_alpha   90.00
_cell.angle_beta   90.00
_cell.angle_gamma   90.00
#
_symmetry.space_group_name_H-M   'P 1'
#
loop_
_entity.id
_entity.type
_entity.pdbx_description
1 polymer ?
#
loop_
_entity_poly.entity_id
_entity_poly.type
_entity_poly.pdbx_seq_one_letter_code
_entity_poly.pdbx_strand_id
1 'polypeptide(L)'
;AVNDGEAGGFNWSVAPIPYSGSEPVQNIYGASTSIVQTDPVGQLASWLFLKYWAQPENQVAWSQSSNYFPARASVADAMGDYMAENEAFGTAFNLLQYGKAEAPVAGYDNVRDEVEEAFSAIADGADIESTLAALETRANEIMEESAP
;
A
#
# COMPACT_ATOMS: atom_id res chain seq x y z
N ALA A 1 -20.98 -0.82 -10.52
CA ALA A 1 -20.77 0.19 -11.58
C ALA A 1 -21.14 1.54 -10.98
N VAL A 2 -20.17 2.43 -10.84
CA VAL A 2 -20.46 3.82 -10.43
C VAL A 2 -21.21 4.45 -11.60
N ASN A 3 -22.40 5.00 -11.34
CA ASN A 3 -23.22 5.64 -12.36
C ASN A 3 -22.47 6.85 -12.96
N ASP A 4 -22.74 7.15 -14.24
CA ASP A 4 -22.17 8.20 -15.10
C ASP A 4 -22.29 9.67 -14.60
N GLY A 5 -22.39 9.91 -13.29
CA GLY A 5 -22.56 11.23 -12.67
C GLY A 5 -21.46 11.66 -11.69
N GLU A 6 -20.47 10.82 -11.37
CA GLU A 6 -19.40 11.14 -10.40
C GLU A 6 -17.98 11.05 -10.97
N ALA A 7 -17.83 10.83 -12.28
CA ALA A 7 -16.59 11.20 -12.96
C ALA A 7 -16.63 12.72 -13.13
N GLY A 8 -16.06 13.46 -12.18
CA GLY A 8 -15.89 14.91 -12.30
C GLY A 8 -15.36 15.23 -13.69
N GLY A 9 -16.05 16.08 -14.45
CA GLY A 9 -15.82 16.35 -15.89
C GLY A 9 -14.51 17.07 -16.20
N PHE A 10 -13.43 16.73 -15.51
CA PHE A 10 -12.09 17.21 -15.67
C PHE A 10 -11.15 16.03 -15.91
N ASN A 11 -10.15 16.26 -16.77
CA ASN A 11 -9.10 15.28 -16.98
C ASN A 11 -8.16 15.28 -15.77
N TRP A 12 -7.80 14.11 -15.27
CA TRP A 12 -6.85 13.93 -14.18
C TRP A 12 -5.88 12.80 -14.52
N SER A 13 -4.73 12.78 -13.83
CA SER A 13 -3.72 11.73 -13.97
C SER A 13 -2.92 11.59 -12.67
N VAL A 14 -2.01 10.60 -12.63
CA VAL A 14 -1.12 10.30 -11.51
C VAL A 14 0.31 10.68 -11.88
N ALA A 15 1.09 11.13 -10.91
CA ALA A 15 2.51 11.43 -11.04
C ALA A 15 3.26 10.95 -9.80
N PRO A 16 4.58 10.71 -9.87
CA PRO A 16 5.36 10.46 -8.67
C PRO A 16 5.28 11.67 -7.73
N ILE A 17 5.28 11.42 -6.42
CA ILE A 17 5.47 12.47 -5.40
C ILE A 17 6.76 13.26 -5.73
N PRO A 18 6.76 14.60 -5.64
CA PRO A 18 7.95 15.41 -5.90
C PRO A 18 9.18 14.92 -5.16
N TYR A 19 10.31 14.86 -5.86
CA TYR A 19 11.57 14.30 -5.36
C TYR A 19 12.76 15.15 -5.83
N SER A 20 13.85 15.15 -5.06
CA SER A 20 15.07 15.91 -5.37
C SER A 20 16.20 15.07 -5.98
N GLY A 21 16.06 13.73 -5.96
CA GLY A 21 17.00 12.78 -6.55
C GLY A 21 16.82 12.57 -8.05
N SER A 22 17.59 11.65 -8.63
CA SER A 22 17.44 11.25 -10.05
C SER A 22 16.28 10.30 -10.29
N GLU A 23 15.81 9.59 -9.25
CA GLU A 23 14.70 8.64 -9.29
C GLU A 23 13.67 8.98 -8.22
N PRO A 24 12.37 8.76 -8.50
CA PRO A 24 11.33 8.95 -7.50
C PRO A 24 11.42 7.88 -6.40
N VAL A 25 10.81 8.18 -5.25
CA VAL A 25 10.63 7.21 -4.16
C VAL A 25 9.14 7.16 -3.85
N GLN A 26 8.53 5.99 -3.97
CA GLN A 26 7.10 5.80 -3.71
C GLN A 26 6.91 4.88 -2.50
N ASN A 27 5.96 5.20 -1.62
CA ASN A 27 5.59 4.28 -0.55
C ASN A 27 4.73 3.14 -1.13
N ILE A 28 5.05 1.89 -0.81
CA ILE A 28 4.20 0.73 -1.10
C ILE A 28 3.70 0.17 0.23
N TYR A 29 2.38 0.24 0.40
CA TYR A 29 1.66 -0.40 1.48
C TYR A 29 0.34 -0.97 0.92
N GLY A 30 -0.28 -1.88 1.66
CA GLY A 30 -1.54 -2.45 1.21
C GLY A 30 -1.99 -3.64 2.04
N ALA A 31 -3.17 -4.14 1.69
CA ALA A 31 -3.74 -5.29 2.35
C ALA A 31 -2.89 -6.55 2.12
N SER A 32 -2.65 -7.28 3.20
CA SER A 32 -2.12 -8.64 3.15
C SER A 32 -3.26 -9.65 3.29
N THR A 33 -3.13 -10.82 2.66
CA THR A 33 -4.04 -11.95 2.89
C THR A 33 -3.34 -12.99 3.75
N SER A 34 -3.89 -13.26 4.92
CA SER A 34 -3.31 -14.15 5.92
C SER A 34 -4.26 -15.30 6.27
N ILE A 35 -3.71 -16.49 6.48
CA ILE A 35 -4.45 -17.65 7.00
C ILE A 35 -4.18 -17.72 8.50
N VAL A 36 -5.21 -17.48 9.31
CA VAL A 36 -5.11 -17.59 10.77
C VAL A 36 -4.93 -19.05 11.20
N GLN A 37 -4.37 -19.24 12.39
CA GLN A 37 -4.32 -20.57 12.98
C GLN A 37 -5.74 -21.04 13.34
N THR A 38 -6.10 -22.23 12.86
CA THR A 38 -7.39 -22.88 13.13
C THR A 38 -7.21 -24.40 13.05
N ASP A 39 -8.27 -25.18 12.92
CA ASP A 39 -8.18 -26.63 12.72
C ASP A 39 -7.58 -26.99 11.33
N PRO A 40 -6.96 -28.18 11.18
CA PRO A 40 -6.31 -28.56 9.92
C PRO A 40 -7.23 -28.54 8.69
N VAL A 41 -8.52 -28.81 8.85
CA VAL A 41 -9.48 -28.81 7.73
C VAL A 41 -9.79 -27.37 7.32
N GLY A 42 -10.01 -26.48 8.29
CA GLY A 42 -10.21 -25.04 8.04
C GLY A 42 -9.00 -24.38 7.39
N GLN A 43 -7.79 -24.71 7.84
CA GLN A 43 -6.55 -24.22 7.23
C GLN A 43 -6.38 -24.71 5.79
N LEU A 44 -6.65 -25.99 5.53
CA LEU A 44 -6.60 -26.54 4.17
C LEU A 44 -7.63 -25.86 3.24
N ALA A 45 -8.86 -25.66 3.72
CA ALA A 45 -9.90 -24.97 2.95
C ALA A 45 -9.50 -23.53 2.62
N SER A 46 -8.95 -22.80 3.60
CA SER A 46 -8.44 -21.43 3.43
C SER A 46 -7.30 -21.37 2.41
N TRP A 47 -6.38 -22.34 2.45
CA TRP A 47 -5.28 -22.45 1.49
C TRP A 47 -5.77 -22.73 0.07
N LEU A 48 -6.75 -23.62 -0.09
CA LEU A 48 -7.33 -23.92 -1.40
C LEU A 48 -8.04 -22.69 -1.99
N PHE A 49 -8.77 -21.93 -1.16
CA PHE A 49 -9.36 -20.67 -1.58
C PHE A 49 -8.30 -19.65 -2.00
N LEU A 50 -7.25 -19.44 -1.19
CA LEU A 50 -6.18 -18.51 -1.52
C LEU A 50 -5.48 -18.88 -2.83
N LYS A 51 -5.26 -20.19 -3.07
CA LYS A 51 -4.73 -20.69 -4.34
C LYS A 51 -5.65 -20.38 -5.52
N TYR A 52 -6.95 -20.63 -5.38
CA TYR A 52 -7.95 -20.33 -6.40
C TYR A 52 -7.99 -18.83 -6.71
N TRP A 53 -8.13 -17.98 -5.68
CA TRP A 53 -8.14 -16.53 -5.83
C TRP A 53 -6.87 -15.99 -6.51
N ALA A 54 -5.71 -16.57 -6.20
CA ALA A 54 -4.43 -16.18 -6.80
C ALA A 54 -4.17 -16.78 -8.21
N GLN A 55 -5.12 -17.52 -8.80
CA GLN A 55 -5.02 -17.94 -10.20
C GLN A 55 -5.11 -16.71 -11.12
N PRO A 56 -4.48 -16.76 -12.32
CA PRO A 56 -4.36 -15.59 -13.18
C PRO A 56 -5.70 -14.90 -13.46
N GLU A 57 -6.70 -15.65 -13.94
CA GLU A 57 -8.02 -15.11 -14.31
C GLU A 57 -8.74 -14.44 -13.13
N ASN A 58 -8.67 -15.06 -11.94
CA ASN A 58 -9.29 -14.53 -10.73
C ASN A 58 -8.60 -13.26 -10.22
N GLN A 59 -7.27 -13.23 -10.30
CA GLN A 59 -6.51 -12.04 -9.90
C GLN A 59 -6.69 -10.88 -10.90
N VAL A 60 -6.76 -11.16 -12.21
CA VAL A 60 -7.14 -10.14 -13.21
C VAL A 60 -8.49 -9.54 -12.85
N ALA A 61 -9.51 -10.37 -12.65
CA ALA A 61 -10.86 -9.92 -12.32
C ALA A 61 -10.89 -9.10 -11.02
N TRP A 62 -10.14 -9.54 -9.99
CA TRP A 62 -10.04 -8.82 -8.73
C TRP A 62 -9.35 -7.46 -8.89
N SER A 63 -8.21 -7.39 -9.59
CA SER A 63 -7.49 -6.15 -9.81
C SER A 63 -8.30 -5.14 -10.61
N GLN A 64 -8.99 -5.58 -11.67
CA GLN A 64 -9.86 -4.70 -12.47
C GLN A 64 -11.07 -4.19 -11.69
N SER A 65 -11.62 -5.00 -10.80
CA SER A 65 -12.82 -4.64 -10.02
C SER A 65 -12.50 -3.74 -8.82
N SER A 66 -11.32 -3.91 -8.24
CA SER A 66 -10.91 -3.23 -7.00
C SER A 66 -9.98 -2.05 -7.23
N ASN A 67 -9.38 -1.93 -8.42
CA ASN A 67 -8.27 -1.03 -8.75
C ASN A 67 -7.00 -1.26 -7.91
N TYR A 68 -6.88 -2.39 -7.19
CA TYR A 68 -5.61 -2.81 -6.60
C TYR A 68 -4.71 -3.45 -7.65
N PHE A 69 -3.40 -3.27 -7.49
CA PHE A 69 -2.42 -3.89 -8.36
C PHE A 69 -2.38 -5.42 -8.21
N PRO A 70 -2.10 -6.15 -9.30
CA PRO A 70 -1.96 -7.60 -9.24
C PRO A 70 -0.74 -7.99 -8.42
N ALA A 71 -0.87 -8.99 -7.55
CA ALA A 71 0.22 -9.50 -6.73
C ALA A 71 1.21 -10.41 -7.50
N ARG A 72 0.96 -10.69 -8.79
CA ARG A 72 1.81 -11.54 -9.65
C ARG A 72 2.19 -10.82 -10.94
N ALA A 73 3.47 -10.87 -11.30
CA ALA A 73 3.97 -10.31 -12.56
C ALA A 73 3.25 -10.89 -13.79
N SER A 74 3.03 -12.21 -13.83
CA SER A 74 2.32 -12.86 -14.95
C SER A 74 0.86 -12.39 -15.12
N VAL A 75 0.26 -11.82 -14.07
CA VAL A 75 -1.09 -11.26 -14.12
C VAL A 75 -1.02 -9.83 -14.65
N ALA A 76 -0.03 -9.05 -14.22
CA ALA A 76 0.25 -7.74 -14.81
C ALA A 76 0.50 -7.82 -16.32
N ASP A 77 1.26 -8.83 -16.78
CA ASP A 77 1.51 -9.06 -18.21
C ASP A 77 0.21 -9.27 -19.02
N ALA A 78 -0.82 -9.84 -18.38
CA ALA A 78 -2.13 -10.09 -18.99
C ALA A 78 -3.07 -8.86 -18.93
N MET A 79 -2.69 -7.79 -18.23
CA MET A 79 -3.51 -6.61 -17.99
C MET A 79 -3.13 -5.41 -18.88
N GLY A 80 -2.29 -5.60 -19.90
CA GLY A 80 -1.81 -4.52 -20.77
C GLY A 80 -2.91 -3.65 -21.38
N ASP A 81 -3.93 -4.28 -21.97
CA ASP A 81 -5.07 -3.56 -22.57
C ASP A 81 -5.82 -2.73 -21.51
N TYR A 82 -6.06 -3.32 -20.32
CA TYR A 82 -6.71 -2.61 -19.22
C TYR A 82 -5.88 -1.42 -18.74
N MET A 83 -4.56 -1.54 -18.63
CA MET A 83 -3.67 -0.44 -18.25
C MET A 83 -3.62 0.67 -19.31
N ALA A 84 -3.78 0.33 -20.59
CA ALA A 84 -3.84 1.29 -21.69
C ALA A 84 -5.18 2.04 -21.71
N GLU A 85 -6.29 1.34 -21.46
CA GLU A 85 -7.63 1.95 -21.35
C GLU A 85 -7.79 2.79 -20.07
N ASN A 86 -7.08 2.42 -19.00
CA ASN A 86 -7.11 3.11 -17.70
C ASN A 86 -5.76 3.76 -17.43
N GLU A 87 -5.42 4.82 -18.17
CA GLU A 87 -4.09 5.45 -18.16
C GLU A 87 -3.56 5.80 -16.77
N ALA A 88 -4.41 6.27 -15.85
CA ALA A 88 -4.02 6.57 -14.47
C ALA A 88 -3.57 5.31 -13.71
N PHE A 89 -4.26 4.18 -13.90
CA PHE A 89 -3.88 2.89 -13.31
C PHE A 89 -2.56 2.39 -13.89
N GLY A 90 -2.40 2.44 -15.23
CA GLY A 90 -1.15 2.08 -15.89
C GLY A 90 0.03 2.94 -15.45
N THR A 91 -0.18 4.25 -15.31
CA THR A 91 0.84 5.20 -14.83
C THR A 91 1.24 4.88 -13.40
N ALA A 92 0.26 4.66 -12.50
CA ALA A 92 0.54 4.30 -11.12
C ALA A 92 1.24 2.94 -11.00
N PHE A 93 0.85 1.95 -11.83
CA PHE A 93 1.51 0.64 -11.87
C PHE A 93 2.98 0.76 -12.27
N ASN A 94 3.29 1.58 -13.28
CA ASN A 94 4.68 1.82 -13.72
C ASN A 94 5.54 2.48 -12.63
N LEU A 95 4.94 3.15 -11.65
CA LEU A 95 5.67 3.73 -10.53
C LEU A 95 6.08 2.69 -9.47
N LEU A 96 5.50 1.48 -9.47
CA LEU A 96 5.82 0.44 -8.47
C LEU A 96 7.29 0.03 -8.46
N GLN A 97 7.99 0.13 -9.59
CA GLN A 97 9.42 -0.16 -9.66
C GLN A 97 10.28 0.75 -8.76
N TYR A 98 9.75 1.92 -8.41
CA TYR A 98 10.37 2.90 -7.51
C TYR A 98 9.87 2.79 -6.07
N GLY A 99 9.09 1.75 -5.79
CA GLY A 99 8.47 1.53 -4.51
C GLY A 99 9.42 1.09 -3.42
N LYS A 100 9.14 1.54 -2.20
CA LYS A 100 9.74 1.04 -0.96
C LYS A 100 8.61 0.53 -0.08
N ALA A 101 8.70 -0.74 0.30
CA ALA A 101 7.77 -1.33 1.24
C ALA A 101 8.01 -0.76 2.65
N GLU A 102 6.92 -0.56 3.38
CA GLU A 102 6.95 -0.24 4.81
C GLU A 102 7.63 -1.37 5.60
N ALA A 103 8.24 -1.03 6.75
CA ALA A 103 9.07 -1.97 7.50
C ALA A 103 8.21 -3.09 8.13
N PRO A 104 8.48 -4.37 7.88
CA PRO A 104 7.65 -5.48 8.38
C PRO A 104 8.09 -5.90 9.79
N VAL A 105 8.10 -4.97 10.73
CA VAL A 105 8.54 -5.18 12.12
C VAL A 105 7.42 -4.91 13.11
N ALA A 106 7.43 -5.63 14.23
CA ALA A 106 6.53 -5.34 15.34
C ALA A 106 6.76 -3.91 15.84
N GLY A 107 5.68 -3.20 16.17
CA GLY A 107 5.73 -1.79 16.58
C GLY A 107 5.72 -0.77 15.44
N TYR A 108 5.89 -1.18 14.16
CA TYR A 108 5.91 -0.24 13.03
C TYR A 108 4.64 0.61 12.94
N ASP A 109 3.46 -0.01 13.05
CA ASP A 109 2.18 0.71 12.97
C ASP A 109 2.02 1.71 14.13
N ASN A 110 2.49 1.36 15.32
CA ASN A 110 2.47 2.28 16.47
C ASN A 110 3.42 3.46 16.27
N VAL A 111 4.63 3.22 15.74
CA VAL A 111 5.55 4.32 15.39
C VAL A 111 4.95 5.20 14.30
N ARG A 112 4.24 4.63 13.32
CA ARG A 112 3.56 5.37 12.26
C ARG A 112 2.48 6.30 12.81
N ASP A 113 1.70 5.86 13.79
CA ASP A 113 0.71 6.71 14.46
C ASP A 113 1.39 7.91 15.16
N GLU A 114 2.48 7.68 15.89
CA GLU A 114 3.25 8.74 16.55
C GLU A 114 3.86 9.74 15.53
N VAL A 115 4.28 9.26 14.35
CA VAL A 115 4.75 10.11 13.25
C VAL A 115 3.62 11.02 12.73
N GLU A 116 2.39 10.50 12.60
CA GLU A 116 1.22 11.28 12.16
C GLU A 116 0.84 12.36 13.18
N GLU A 117 0.88 12.03 14.47
CA GLU A 117 0.64 12.99 15.55
C GLU A 117 1.70 14.09 15.58
N ALA A 118 2.98 13.72 15.49
CA ALA A 118 4.09 14.66 15.43
C ALA A 118 3.99 15.59 14.21
N PHE A 119 3.65 15.04 13.03
CA PHE A 119 3.44 15.84 11.82
C PHE A 119 2.31 16.85 12.01
N SER A 120 1.18 16.43 12.59
CA SER A 120 0.03 17.30 12.85
C SER A 120 0.40 18.42 13.84
N ALA A 121 1.10 18.09 14.92
CA ALA A 121 1.57 19.08 15.90
C ALA A 121 2.51 20.13 15.28
N ILE A 122 3.43 19.70 14.42
CA ILE A 122 4.32 20.61 13.68
C ILE A 122 3.52 21.50 12.74
N ALA A 123 2.55 20.94 12.01
CA ALA A 123 1.68 21.71 11.13
C ALA A 123 0.86 22.77 11.90
N ASP A 124 0.50 22.48 13.15
CA ASP A 124 -0.19 23.40 14.07
C ASP A 124 0.74 24.40 14.78
N GLY A 125 2.05 24.35 14.51
CA GLY A 125 3.04 25.33 14.98
C GLY A 125 3.89 24.90 16.17
N ALA A 126 3.91 23.61 16.51
CA ALA A 126 4.91 23.08 17.44
C ALA A 126 6.33 23.25 16.88
N ASP A 127 7.32 23.31 17.77
CA ASP A 127 8.72 23.41 17.39
C ASP A 127 9.21 22.10 16.75
N ILE A 128 9.77 22.20 15.55
CA ILE A 128 10.14 21.04 14.72
C ILE A 128 11.20 20.19 15.41
N GLU A 129 12.27 20.80 15.92
CA GLU A 129 13.41 20.04 16.45
C GLU A 129 13.03 19.27 17.71
N SER A 130 12.35 19.92 18.65
CA SER A 130 11.92 19.27 19.89
C SER A 130 10.82 18.22 19.68
N THR A 131 9.87 18.46 18.77
CA THR A 131 8.85 17.45 18.43
C THR A 131 9.48 16.22 17.79
N LEU A 132 10.42 16.38 16.86
CA LEU A 132 11.11 15.25 16.24
C LEU A 132 12.03 14.50 17.23
N ALA A 133 12.69 15.19 18.15
CA ALA A 133 13.50 14.55 19.19
C ALA A 133 12.64 13.72 20.17
N ALA A 134 11.45 14.23 20.52
CA ALA A 134 10.49 13.49 21.34
C ALA A 134 9.95 12.26 20.59
N LEU A 135 9.61 12.41 19.30
CA LEU A 135 9.20 11.31 18.44
C LEU A 135 10.28 10.23 18.35
N GLU A 136 11.55 10.58 18.16
CA GLU A 136 12.65 9.60 18.10
C GLU A 136 12.74 8.80 19.41
N THR A 137 12.66 9.49 20.55
CA THR A 137 12.66 8.83 21.87
C THR A 137 11.50 7.85 21.98
N ARG A 138 10.28 8.30 21.64
CA ARG A 138 9.06 7.49 21.73
C ARG A 138 9.08 6.30 20.77
N ALA A 139 9.57 6.50 19.55
CA ALA A 139 9.70 5.43 18.57
C ALA A 139 10.67 4.34 19.04
N ASN A 140 11.79 4.70 19.65
CA ASN A 140 12.72 3.73 20.23
C ASN A 140 12.08 2.92 21.37
N GLU A 141 11.33 3.56 22.26
CA GLU A 141 10.59 2.86 23.33
C GLU A 141 9.58 1.86 22.75
N ILE A 142 8.79 2.26 21.76
CA ILE A 142 7.83 1.37 21.09
C ILE A 142 8.53 0.15 20.48
N MET A 143 9.67 0.37 19.81
CA MET A 143 10.43 -0.70 19.20
C MET A 143 11.01 -1.67 20.24
N GLU A 144 11.47 -1.16 21.38
CA GLU A 144 11.94 -2.00 22.50
C GLU A 144 10.79 -2.80 23.14
N GLU A 145 9.63 -2.18 23.36
CA GLU A 145 8.44 -2.83 23.93
C GLU A 145 7.83 -3.89 22.99
N SER A 146 7.97 -3.69 21.68
CA SER A 146 7.40 -4.56 20.65
C SER A 146 8.35 -5.67 20.20
N ALA A 147 9.61 -5.68 20.67
CA ALA A 147 10.57 -6.71 20.34
C ALA A 147 10.11 -8.09 20.86
N PRO A 148 10.22 -9.16 20.06
CA PRO A 148 9.75 -10.50 20.43
C PRO A 148 10.55 -11.17 21.54
#